data_AF-A0A8T5KY38-F1
#
_entry.id   AF-A0A8T5KY38-F1
#
_cell.length_a   1.000
_cell.length_b   1.000
_cell.length_c   1.000
_cell.angle_alpha   90.00
_cell.angle_beta   90.00
_cell.angle_gamma   90.00
#
_symmetry.space_group_name_H-M   'P 1'
#
loop_
_entity.id
_entity.type
_entity.pdbx_description
1 polymer ?
#
loop_
_entity_poly.entity_id
_entity_poly.type
_entity_poly.pdbx_seq_one_letter_code
_entity_poly.pdbx_strand_id
1 'polypeptide(L)'
;MKKGVVIEIVAGIVILAIAGYFYFSGEKEVFCPDYDGNQDECLLHLECEWDSQENNCDMLEGIGEGDNEDEGDVDDGNGVDEDKNWLVSELEEIVIPDNPSNQLCKKIPLSGRPPYDQRYYCLAIINNDAKFCESADTENEKNLCLAHANEDSSYCKKIEGQDATHIGDDTKHVCYFMLAVSSENVNFCDDIDYLDTAQENKEEREQCYFSFMSNLYQWGKSDEITTDMCGHLDSADENTCLALKARDISMCGDNPNCLTFFEQPLSFCDDFPNKVSCIKDRAKYSKNISICESLSQPDRDVCVGVYCTHIELDANVCDKIEDVKKRQEFYVELARTLKNW
;
A
#
# COMPACT_ATOMS: atom_id res chain seq x y z
N MET A 1 -14.83 -34.66 15.80
CA MET A 1 -13.41 -34.41 15.45
C MET A 1 -13.35 -33.22 14.51
N LYS A 2 -12.58 -32.19 14.91
CA LYS A 2 -12.00 -31.09 14.11
C LYS A 2 -12.94 -30.25 13.20
N LYS A 3 -13.65 -29.29 13.80
CA LYS A 3 -14.13 -28.07 13.13
C LYS A 3 -13.44 -26.77 13.59
N GLY A 4 -12.64 -26.84 14.66
CA GLY A 4 -11.95 -25.67 15.23
C GLY A 4 -10.59 -25.32 14.61
N VAL A 5 -10.07 -26.12 13.68
CA VAL A 5 -8.72 -25.90 13.09
C VAL A 5 -8.78 -25.11 11.78
N VAL A 6 -9.96 -25.03 11.13
CA VAL A 6 -10.08 -24.38 9.82
C VAL A 6 -10.19 -22.85 9.96
N ILE A 7 -10.77 -22.35 11.06
CA ILE A 7 -10.98 -20.92 11.28
C ILE A 7 -9.68 -20.18 11.64
N GLU A 8 -8.75 -20.84 12.35
CA GLU A 8 -7.44 -20.25 12.69
C GLU A 8 -6.50 -20.11 11.47
N ILE A 9 -6.73 -20.90 10.42
CA ILE A 9 -5.92 -20.84 9.19
C ILE A 9 -6.37 -19.69 8.29
N VAL A 10 -7.67 -19.41 8.20
CA VAL A 10 -8.21 -18.36 7.30
C VAL A 10 -7.89 -16.95 7.82
N ALA A 11 -8.01 -16.70 9.13
CA ALA A 11 -7.67 -15.39 9.72
C ALA A 11 -6.16 -15.07 9.66
N GLY A 12 -5.29 -16.10 9.64
CA GLY A 12 -3.85 -15.93 9.42
C GLY A 12 -3.51 -15.60 7.96
N ILE A 13 -4.27 -16.12 7.00
CA ILE A 13 -4.04 -15.93 5.56
C ILE A 13 -4.41 -14.52 5.08
N VAL A 14 -5.50 -13.94 5.59
CA VAL A 14 -5.94 -12.57 5.19
C VAL A 14 -4.95 -11.49 5.65
N ILE A 15 -4.35 -11.66 6.82
CA ILE A 15 -3.32 -10.72 7.32
C ILE A 15 -1.96 -11.00 6.67
N LEU A 16 -1.66 -12.25 6.29
CA LEU A 16 -0.49 -12.58 5.48
C LEU A 16 -0.63 -12.17 4.00
N ALA A 17 -1.82 -11.88 3.48
CA ALA A 17 -1.98 -11.31 2.14
C ALA A 17 -1.62 -9.81 2.17
N ILE A 18 -2.17 -9.06 3.14
CA ILE A 18 -1.82 -7.64 3.33
C ILE A 18 -0.35 -7.49 3.78
N ALA A 19 0.15 -8.33 4.70
CA ALA A 19 1.54 -8.28 5.17
C ALA A 19 2.55 -9.01 4.28
N GLY A 20 2.12 -10.03 3.51
CA GLY A 20 2.96 -10.78 2.58
C GLY A 20 3.22 -10.01 1.29
N TYR A 21 2.26 -9.18 0.85
CA TYR A 21 2.50 -8.10 -0.11
C TYR A 21 3.65 -7.19 0.34
N PHE A 22 3.78 -6.94 1.66
CA PHE A 22 4.86 -6.11 2.23
C PHE A 22 6.19 -6.86 2.48
N TYR A 23 6.30 -8.18 2.30
CA TYR A 23 7.48 -8.97 2.74
C TYR A 23 8.29 -9.64 1.61
N PHE A 24 7.76 -9.81 0.39
CA PHE A 24 8.48 -10.55 -0.66
C PHE A 24 8.54 -9.81 -2.00
N SER A 25 9.41 -8.80 -2.05
CA SER A 25 10.19 -8.51 -3.26
C SER A 25 11.58 -9.07 -2.98
N GLY A 26 12.03 -10.06 -3.76
CA GLY A 26 13.34 -10.70 -3.56
C GLY A 26 14.47 -9.68 -3.50
N GLU A 27 15.56 -10.03 -2.82
CA GLU A 27 16.84 -9.30 -2.84
C GLU A 27 17.20 -9.01 -4.31
N LYS A 28 16.92 -7.79 -4.75
CA LYS A 28 17.42 -7.28 -6.02
C LYS A 28 18.74 -6.60 -5.71
N GLU A 29 19.72 -6.86 -6.57
CA GLU A 29 21.00 -6.15 -6.57
C GLU A 29 20.72 -4.65 -6.47
N VAL A 30 21.20 -4.06 -5.38
CA VAL A 30 21.19 -2.62 -5.16
C VAL A 30 22.06 -2.02 -6.25
N PHE A 31 21.56 -1.01 -6.97
CA PHE A 31 22.35 -0.37 -8.02
C PHE A 31 22.06 1.12 -8.02
N CYS A 32 23.12 1.90 -7.78
CA CYS A 32 23.15 3.35 -7.88
C CYS A 32 23.15 3.77 -9.36
N PRO A 33 22.12 4.48 -9.85
CA PRO A 33 22.12 5.00 -11.21
C PRO A 33 23.31 5.94 -11.45
N ASP A 34 23.87 5.93 -12.66
CA ASP A 34 24.90 6.89 -13.10
C ASP A 34 24.30 8.31 -13.13
N TYR A 35 24.33 8.99 -11.98
CA TYR A 35 23.95 10.39 -11.85
C TYR A 35 25.17 11.28 -12.08
N ASP A 36 25.71 11.25 -13.30
CA ASP A 36 26.85 12.08 -13.68
C ASP A 36 26.54 13.57 -13.41
N GLY A 37 27.21 14.14 -12.40
CA GLY A 37 27.16 15.57 -12.10
C GLY A 37 25.98 16.09 -11.27
N ASN A 38 25.12 15.24 -10.69
CA ASN A 38 24.03 15.71 -9.81
C ASN A 38 24.14 15.16 -8.37
N GLN A 39 24.95 15.83 -7.55
CA GLN A 39 25.19 15.48 -6.14
C GLN A 39 23.90 15.46 -5.31
N ASP A 40 23.01 16.44 -5.50
CA ASP A 40 21.79 16.54 -4.69
C ASP A 40 20.85 15.37 -4.96
N GLU A 41 20.85 14.83 -6.18
CA GLU A 41 20.03 13.68 -6.58
C GLU A 41 20.66 12.36 -6.12
N CYS A 42 21.98 12.23 -6.21
CA CYS A 42 22.72 11.09 -5.64
C CYS A 42 22.41 10.90 -4.15
N LEU A 43 22.46 11.99 -3.39
CA LEU A 43 22.24 11.97 -1.94
C LEU A 43 20.79 11.73 -1.51
N LEU A 44 19.83 11.66 -2.45
CA LEU A 44 18.47 11.21 -2.16
C LEU A 44 18.36 9.68 -2.03
N HIS A 45 19.37 8.95 -2.50
CA HIS A 45 19.44 7.49 -2.43
C HIS A 45 20.35 7.06 -1.28
N LEU A 46 19.75 6.45 -0.24
CA LEU A 46 20.46 6.06 1.00
C LEU A 46 21.57 5.02 0.82
N GLU A 47 21.55 4.32 -0.32
CA GLU A 47 22.50 3.25 -0.65
C GLU A 47 23.67 3.77 -1.50
N CYS A 48 23.66 5.05 -1.84
CA CYS A 48 24.64 5.68 -2.70
C CYS A 48 25.46 6.74 -1.96
N GLU A 49 26.74 6.80 -2.29
CA GLU A 49 27.68 7.81 -1.84
C GLU A 49 28.12 8.65 -3.05
N TRP A 50 28.15 9.96 -2.87
CA TRP A 50 28.66 10.85 -3.90
C TRP A 50 30.19 10.89 -3.86
N ASP A 51 30.86 10.38 -4.89
CA ASP A 51 32.29 10.60 -5.05
C ASP A 51 32.56 11.95 -5.70
N SER A 52 32.96 12.91 -4.86
CA SER A 52 33.34 14.25 -5.31
C SER A 52 34.58 14.30 -6.22
N GLN A 53 35.40 13.25 -6.27
CA GLN A 53 36.60 13.19 -7.11
C GLN A 53 36.27 12.78 -8.54
N GLU A 54 35.38 11.79 -8.69
CA GLU A 54 34.95 11.25 -9.98
C GLU A 54 33.67 11.93 -10.49
N ASN A 55 32.98 12.70 -9.64
CA ASN A 55 31.76 13.44 -9.95
C ASN A 55 30.62 12.50 -10.40
N ASN A 56 30.55 11.34 -9.77
CA ASN A 56 29.60 10.25 -9.98
C ASN A 56 29.00 9.81 -8.63
N CYS A 57 28.03 8.90 -8.71
CA CYS A 57 27.28 8.39 -7.58
C CYS A 57 27.54 6.89 -7.44
N ASP A 58 28.36 6.52 -6.47
CA ASP A 58 28.79 5.14 -6.25
C ASP A 58 27.96 4.46 -5.18
N MET A 59 27.97 3.13 -5.13
CA MET A 59 27.34 2.38 -4.06
C MET A 59 28.22 2.42 -2.80
N LEU A 60 27.60 2.49 -1.62
CA LEU A 60 28.32 2.37 -0.35
C LEU A 60 29.04 1.00 -0.26
N GLU A 61 30.38 1.01 -0.34
CA GLU A 61 31.23 -0.18 -0.17
C GLU A 61 30.95 -0.85 1.18
N GLY A 62 30.22 -1.96 1.18
CA GLY A 62 29.94 -2.72 2.41
C GLY A 62 28.71 -3.62 2.38
N ILE A 63 27.86 -3.51 1.36
CA ILE A 63 26.67 -4.36 1.21
C ILE A 63 26.86 -5.32 0.03
N GLY A 64 27.77 -6.29 0.24
CA GLY A 64 27.72 -7.59 -0.42
C GLY A 64 28.40 -7.71 -1.77
N GLU A 65 29.68 -8.08 -1.77
CA GLU A 65 30.21 -9.00 -2.78
C GLU A 65 31.13 -10.02 -2.10
N GLY A 66 30.72 -11.29 -2.18
CA GLY A 66 31.60 -12.42 -1.95
C GLY A 66 32.19 -12.82 -3.29
N ASP A 67 33.50 -12.67 -3.41
CA ASP A 67 34.30 -12.93 -4.60
C ASP A 67 33.93 -14.28 -5.27
N ASN A 68 33.33 -14.23 -6.46
CA ASN A 68 33.32 -15.34 -7.41
C ASN A 68 33.77 -14.79 -8.76
N GLU A 69 35.08 -14.88 -9.00
CA GLU A 69 35.69 -14.70 -10.32
C GLU A 69 35.31 -15.90 -11.20
N ASP A 70 34.45 -15.72 -12.19
CA ASP A 70 34.39 -16.59 -13.36
C ASP A 70 34.14 -15.72 -14.60
N GLU A 71 35.22 -15.45 -15.34
CA GLU A 71 35.25 -14.67 -16.58
C GLU A 71 34.54 -15.45 -17.70
N GLY A 72 33.45 -14.88 -18.22
CA GLY A 72 32.80 -15.32 -19.45
C GLY A 72 32.20 -14.12 -20.17
N ASP A 73 32.67 -13.87 -21.40
CA ASP A 73 32.31 -12.76 -22.29
C ASP A 73 30.80 -12.43 -22.28
N VAL A 74 30.44 -11.26 -21.77
CA VAL A 74 29.09 -10.68 -21.91
C VAL A 74 29.16 -9.53 -22.90
N ASP A 75 28.27 -9.61 -23.88
CA ASP A 75 28.01 -8.67 -24.96
C ASP A 75 27.59 -7.30 -24.37
N ASP A 76 28.42 -6.26 -24.57
CA ASP A 76 28.16 -4.86 -24.18
C ASP A 76 27.04 -4.27 -25.05
N GLY A 77 25.81 -4.74 -24.83
CA GLY A 77 24.58 -4.14 -25.34
C GLY A 77 24.18 -2.92 -24.52
N ASN A 78 24.99 -1.85 -24.56
CA ASN A 78 24.66 -0.57 -23.93
C ASN A 78 23.63 0.18 -24.80
N GLY A 79 22.42 -0.36 -24.87
CA GLY A 79 21.24 0.27 -25.48
C GLY A 79 20.45 0.99 -24.41
N VAL A 80 20.83 2.23 -24.10
CA VAL A 80 19.95 3.14 -23.35
C VAL A 80 18.74 3.42 -24.26
N ASP A 81 17.57 2.95 -23.87
CA ASP A 81 16.32 3.12 -24.62
C ASP A 81 15.98 4.62 -24.80
N GLU A 82 16.39 5.21 -25.93
CA GLU A 82 16.07 6.60 -26.31
C GLU A 82 14.55 6.86 -26.32
N ASP A 83 13.74 5.81 -26.46
CA ASP A 83 12.27 5.83 -26.50
C ASP A 83 11.60 6.09 -25.14
N LYS A 84 12.32 6.22 -24.02
CA LYS A 84 11.71 6.59 -22.72
C LYS A 84 11.92 8.05 -22.34
N ASN A 85 12.89 8.73 -22.94
CA ASN A 85 13.20 10.13 -22.65
C ASN A 85 12.12 11.10 -23.17
N TRP A 86 11.37 10.72 -24.21
CA TRP A 86 10.27 11.54 -24.75
C TRP A 86 9.04 11.58 -23.80
N LEU A 87 8.75 10.48 -23.08
CA LEU A 87 7.61 10.39 -22.15
C LEU A 87 7.73 11.37 -20.99
N VAL A 88 8.95 11.58 -20.48
CA VAL A 88 9.24 12.57 -19.44
C VAL A 88 8.88 13.99 -19.94
N SER A 89 9.22 14.31 -21.19
CA SER A 89 8.95 15.62 -21.76
C SER A 89 7.46 15.92 -21.98
N GLU A 90 6.63 14.93 -22.34
CA GLU A 90 5.17 15.15 -22.48
C GLU A 90 4.45 15.25 -21.12
N LEU A 91 4.91 14.50 -20.12
CA LEU A 91 4.34 14.56 -18.76
C LEU A 91 4.68 15.88 -18.05
N GLU A 92 5.82 16.48 -18.36
CA GLU A 92 6.20 17.81 -17.88
C GLU A 92 5.31 18.95 -18.40
N GLU A 93 4.61 18.75 -19.53
CA GLU A 93 3.65 19.73 -20.05
C GLU A 93 2.32 19.72 -19.28
N ILE A 94 2.06 18.69 -18.47
CA ILE A 94 0.82 18.59 -17.69
C ILE A 94 0.88 19.57 -16.51
N VAL A 95 -0.02 20.56 -16.53
CA VAL A 95 -0.15 21.54 -15.44
C VAL A 95 -0.72 20.84 -14.20
N ILE A 96 0.13 20.51 -13.23
CA ILE A 96 -0.27 19.92 -11.95
C ILE A 96 -0.84 21.01 -11.03
N PRO A 97 -2.11 20.94 -10.62
CA PRO A 97 -2.70 21.88 -9.66
C PRO A 97 -1.91 21.95 -8.36
N ASP A 98 -1.79 23.15 -7.78
CA ASP A 98 -1.14 23.32 -6.48
C ASP A 98 -2.13 23.08 -5.34
N ASN A 99 -2.08 21.89 -4.74
CA ASN A 99 -2.87 21.51 -3.57
C ASN A 99 -2.07 20.58 -2.64
N PRO A 100 -2.48 20.40 -1.36
CA PRO A 100 -1.73 19.59 -0.40
C PRO A 100 -1.44 18.16 -0.85
N SER A 101 -2.41 17.48 -1.48
CA SER A 101 -2.24 16.12 -2.00
C SER A 101 -1.19 16.06 -3.12
N ASN A 102 -1.21 16.99 -4.06
CA ASN A 102 -0.21 17.08 -5.13
C ASN A 102 1.19 17.41 -4.58
N GLN A 103 1.29 18.18 -3.49
CA GLN A 103 2.57 18.45 -2.84
C GLN A 103 3.18 17.18 -2.20
N LEU A 104 2.34 16.28 -1.69
CA LEU A 104 2.79 14.96 -1.23
C LEU A 104 3.25 14.07 -2.37
N CYS A 105 2.49 14.00 -3.47
CA CYS A 105 2.92 13.25 -4.65
C CYS A 105 4.30 13.74 -5.15
N LYS A 106 4.55 15.05 -5.14
CA LYS A 106 5.85 15.64 -5.52
C LYS A 106 7.02 15.26 -4.60
N LYS A 107 6.76 14.86 -3.34
CA LYS A 107 7.81 14.36 -2.43
C LYS A 107 8.32 12.97 -2.84
N ILE A 108 7.53 12.19 -3.56
CA ILE A 108 7.96 10.90 -4.11
C ILE A 108 8.96 11.22 -5.22
N PRO A 109 10.21 10.73 -5.21
CA PRO A 109 11.18 11.03 -6.27
C PRO A 109 10.67 10.56 -7.64
N LEU A 110 11.12 11.21 -8.72
CA LEU A 110 11.01 10.60 -10.05
C LEU A 110 12.02 9.47 -10.04
N SER A 111 11.53 8.23 -9.96
CA SER A 111 12.45 7.10 -10.06
C SER A 111 12.88 6.97 -11.51
N GLY A 112 14.20 6.95 -11.73
CA GLY A 112 14.80 6.46 -12.96
C GLY A 112 14.88 4.93 -13.00
N ARG A 113 14.13 4.21 -12.13
CA ARG A 113 14.06 2.73 -12.01
C ARG A 113 12.68 2.23 -11.56
N PRO A 114 12.28 0.98 -11.89
CA PRO A 114 10.95 0.45 -11.59
C PRO A 114 10.66 0.33 -10.07
N PRO A 115 9.39 0.51 -9.66
CA PRO A 115 8.31 0.98 -10.53
C PRO A 115 8.51 2.49 -10.80
N TYR A 116 8.57 2.85 -12.09
CA TYR A 116 8.94 4.19 -12.59
C TYR A 116 7.84 5.24 -12.38
N ASP A 117 6.82 4.94 -11.58
CA ASP A 117 5.51 5.55 -11.75
C ASP A 117 4.83 5.97 -10.45
N GLN A 118 5.35 5.71 -9.25
CA GLN A 118 4.60 5.99 -8.01
C GLN A 118 4.16 7.45 -7.88
N ARG A 119 5.02 8.40 -8.28
CA ARG A 119 4.64 9.82 -8.36
C ARG A 119 3.50 10.03 -9.35
N TYR A 120 3.60 9.46 -10.56
CA TYR A 120 2.60 9.64 -11.60
C TYR A 120 1.29 8.92 -11.28
N TYR A 121 1.33 7.71 -10.75
CA TYR A 121 0.21 7.00 -10.16
C TYR A 121 -0.48 7.86 -9.07
N CYS A 122 0.29 8.42 -8.14
CA CYS A 122 -0.24 9.36 -7.15
C CYS A 122 -0.95 10.54 -7.83
N LEU A 123 -0.29 11.21 -8.78
CA LEU A 123 -0.87 12.34 -9.51
C LEU A 123 -2.12 11.94 -10.31
N ALA A 124 -2.14 10.76 -10.92
CA ALA A 124 -3.28 10.23 -11.67
C ALA A 124 -4.52 10.12 -10.77
N ILE A 125 -4.34 9.54 -9.59
CA ILE A 125 -5.42 9.34 -8.61
C ILE A 125 -5.86 10.67 -8.02
N ILE A 126 -4.93 11.54 -7.64
CA ILE A 126 -5.28 12.81 -6.99
C ILE A 126 -6.01 13.75 -7.94
N ASN A 127 -5.62 13.76 -9.22
CA ASN A 127 -6.19 14.67 -10.21
C ASN A 127 -7.28 14.05 -11.08
N ASN A 128 -7.57 12.75 -10.91
CA ASN A 128 -8.44 11.97 -11.79
C ASN A 128 -8.04 12.17 -13.28
N ASP A 129 -6.73 12.13 -13.56
CA ASP A 129 -6.18 12.34 -14.91
C ASP A 129 -5.39 11.12 -15.37
N ALA A 130 -6.03 10.34 -16.23
CA ALA A 130 -5.50 9.12 -16.81
C ALA A 130 -4.21 9.32 -17.64
N LYS A 131 -3.87 10.55 -18.06
CA LYS A 131 -2.64 10.80 -18.81
C LYS A 131 -1.38 10.45 -18.01
N PHE A 132 -1.44 10.60 -16.69
CA PHE A 132 -0.34 10.18 -15.81
C PHE A 132 -0.17 8.65 -15.77
N CYS A 133 -1.15 7.86 -16.22
CA CYS A 133 -1.02 6.40 -16.30
C CYS A 133 -0.23 5.92 -17.53
N GLU A 134 0.10 6.80 -18.48
CA GLU A 134 0.87 6.43 -19.68
C GLU A 134 2.34 6.09 -19.35
N SER A 135 2.84 6.49 -18.17
CA SER A 135 4.19 6.16 -17.71
C SER A 135 4.33 4.78 -17.05
N ALA A 136 3.23 4.04 -16.90
CA ALA A 136 3.27 2.73 -16.25
C ALA A 136 4.07 1.72 -17.10
N ASP A 137 4.91 0.92 -16.46
CA ASP A 137 5.84 0.00 -17.14
C ASP A 137 5.14 -1.22 -17.72
N THR A 138 4.07 -1.68 -17.05
CA THR A 138 3.31 -2.86 -17.45
C THR A 138 1.84 -2.52 -17.70
N GLU A 139 1.19 -3.36 -18.51
CA GLU A 139 -0.25 -3.25 -18.77
C GLU A 139 -1.08 -3.44 -17.48
N ASN A 140 -0.61 -4.23 -16.52
CA ASN A 140 -1.28 -4.40 -15.23
C ASN A 140 -1.20 -3.14 -14.37
N GLU A 141 -0.02 -2.52 -14.25
CA GLU A 141 0.16 -1.24 -13.53
C GLU A 141 -0.64 -0.13 -14.22
N LYS A 142 -0.63 -0.09 -15.56
CA LYS A 142 -1.43 0.85 -16.34
C LYS A 142 -2.92 0.68 -16.05
N ASN A 143 -3.44 -0.56 -16.08
CA ASN A 143 -4.84 -0.82 -15.78
C ASN A 143 -5.19 -0.52 -14.32
N LEU A 144 -4.32 -0.81 -13.36
CA LEU A 144 -4.49 -0.40 -11.96
C LEU A 144 -4.60 1.13 -11.85
N CYS A 145 -3.67 1.88 -12.45
CA CYS A 145 -3.70 3.34 -12.49
C CYS A 145 -4.99 3.87 -13.13
N LEU A 146 -5.38 3.34 -14.29
CA LEU A 146 -6.59 3.74 -15.00
C LEU A 146 -7.86 3.44 -14.21
N ALA A 147 -7.89 2.32 -13.47
CA ALA A 147 -9.03 1.98 -12.62
C ALA A 147 -9.27 3.07 -11.57
N HIS A 148 -8.22 3.50 -10.89
CA HIS A 148 -8.34 4.52 -9.83
C HIS A 148 -8.51 5.94 -10.38
N ALA A 149 -7.79 6.31 -11.45
CA ALA A 149 -7.88 7.65 -12.04
C ALA A 149 -9.26 7.92 -12.67
N ASN A 150 -9.88 6.89 -13.25
CA ASN A 150 -11.21 7.01 -13.87
C ASN A 150 -12.36 6.54 -12.96
N GLU A 151 -12.03 6.00 -11.79
CA GLU A 151 -12.99 5.35 -10.88
C GLU A 151 -13.83 4.26 -11.61
N ASP A 152 -13.17 3.38 -12.37
CA ASP A 152 -13.80 2.37 -13.23
C ASP A 152 -13.22 0.97 -13.02
N SER A 153 -14.03 0.09 -12.42
CA SER A 153 -13.66 -1.32 -12.13
C SER A 153 -13.45 -2.17 -13.38
N SER A 154 -13.88 -1.72 -14.57
CA SER A 154 -13.64 -2.43 -15.83
C SER A 154 -12.15 -2.56 -16.14
N TYR A 155 -11.30 -1.67 -15.62
CA TYR A 155 -9.85 -1.79 -15.71
C TYR A 155 -9.29 -2.83 -14.75
N CYS A 156 -9.83 -2.97 -13.52
CA CYS A 156 -9.45 -4.07 -12.61
C CYS A 156 -9.69 -5.44 -13.25
N LYS A 157 -10.76 -5.58 -14.05
CA LYS A 157 -11.06 -6.82 -14.79
C LYS A 157 -10.02 -7.17 -15.85
N LYS A 158 -9.36 -6.16 -16.44
CA LYS A 158 -8.33 -6.32 -17.49
C LYS A 158 -6.96 -6.69 -16.94
N ILE A 159 -6.72 -6.52 -15.64
CA ILE A 159 -5.48 -6.98 -15.00
C ILE A 159 -5.38 -8.48 -15.23
N GLU A 160 -4.30 -8.94 -15.84
CA GLU A 160 -4.09 -10.36 -16.11
C GLU A 160 -3.29 -10.97 -14.95
N GLY A 161 -3.73 -12.13 -14.48
CA GLY A 161 -2.94 -12.88 -13.51
C GLY A 161 -1.74 -13.47 -14.22
N GLN A 162 -0.53 -12.95 -13.99
CA GLN A 162 0.68 -13.61 -14.46
C GLN A 162 0.76 -14.98 -13.77
N ASP A 163 0.69 -16.05 -14.58
CA ASP A 163 0.89 -17.47 -14.26
C ASP A 163 0.91 -17.86 -12.77
N ALA A 164 -0.14 -18.55 -12.29
CA ALA A 164 -0.22 -19.57 -11.21
C ALA A 164 0.67 -19.50 -9.94
N THR A 165 1.46 -18.47 -9.72
CA THR A 165 2.30 -18.23 -8.56
C THR A 165 1.81 -16.96 -7.89
N HIS A 166 0.54 -16.91 -7.49
CA HIS A 166 -0.09 -16.00 -6.51
C HIS A 166 0.03 -14.47 -6.71
N ILE A 167 0.90 -13.95 -7.58
CA ILE A 167 1.19 -12.51 -7.73
C ILE A 167 0.12 -11.79 -8.57
N GLY A 168 -0.53 -12.52 -9.49
CA GLY A 168 -1.62 -12.00 -10.32
C GLY A 168 -2.92 -11.69 -9.56
N ASP A 169 -3.24 -12.52 -8.56
CA ASP A 169 -4.46 -12.39 -7.77
C ASP A 169 -4.37 -11.20 -6.81
N ASP A 170 -3.18 -10.95 -6.26
CA ASP A 170 -2.92 -9.82 -5.36
C ASP A 170 -3.18 -8.46 -6.03
N THR A 171 -2.87 -8.32 -7.33
CA THR A 171 -3.07 -7.02 -8.01
C THR A 171 -4.55 -6.73 -8.26
N LYS A 172 -5.36 -7.75 -8.60
CA LYS A 172 -6.82 -7.59 -8.72
C LYS A 172 -7.47 -7.28 -7.38
N HIS A 173 -7.08 -8.02 -6.34
CA HIS A 173 -7.50 -7.78 -4.97
C HIS A 173 -7.27 -6.31 -4.59
N VAL A 174 -6.02 -5.87 -4.72
CA VAL A 174 -5.61 -4.49 -4.42
C VAL A 174 -6.42 -3.49 -5.23
N CYS A 175 -6.60 -3.71 -6.54
CA CYS A 175 -7.37 -2.84 -7.41
C CYS A 175 -8.80 -2.63 -6.89
N TYR A 176 -9.56 -3.71 -6.67
CA TYR A 176 -10.95 -3.60 -6.22
C TYR A 176 -11.09 -2.97 -4.84
N PHE A 177 -10.22 -3.36 -3.89
CA PHE A 177 -10.29 -2.89 -2.51
C PHE A 177 -9.95 -1.40 -2.44
N MET A 178 -8.84 -1.01 -3.07
CA MET A 178 -8.45 0.39 -3.12
C MET A 178 -9.47 1.21 -3.92
N LEU A 179 -10.10 0.65 -4.96
CA LEU A 179 -11.08 1.37 -5.76
C LEU A 179 -12.33 1.64 -4.93
N ALA A 180 -12.85 0.63 -4.21
CA ALA A 180 -13.96 0.80 -3.29
C ALA A 180 -13.67 1.88 -2.25
N VAL A 181 -12.52 1.82 -1.57
CA VAL A 181 -12.14 2.75 -0.50
C VAL A 181 -11.89 4.17 -1.04
N SER A 182 -11.12 4.31 -2.12
CA SER A 182 -10.69 5.61 -2.66
C SER A 182 -11.82 6.42 -3.30
N SER A 183 -12.76 5.74 -3.95
CA SER A 183 -13.95 6.35 -4.57
C SER A 183 -15.14 6.48 -3.60
N GLU A 184 -14.97 6.01 -2.36
CA GLU A 184 -16.05 5.90 -1.36
C GLU A 184 -17.29 5.15 -1.89
N ASN A 185 -17.08 4.14 -2.74
CA ASN A 185 -18.14 3.37 -3.40
C ASN A 185 -17.98 1.87 -3.14
N VAL A 186 -18.70 1.38 -2.11
CA VAL A 186 -18.67 -0.04 -1.71
C VAL A 186 -19.16 -0.99 -2.81
N ASN A 187 -19.94 -0.52 -3.79
CA ASN A 187 -20.49 -1.38 -4.83
C ASN A 187 -19.40 -1.97 -5.74
N PHE A 188 -18.19 -1.42 -5.75
CA PHE A 188 -17.05 -2.04 -6.41
C PHE A 188 -16.66 -3.40 -5.80
N CYS A 189 -17.02 -3.66 -4.54
CA CYS A 189 -16.90 -5.00 -3.96
C CYS A 189 -17.80 -6.01 -4.68
N ASP A 190 -18.98 -5.62 -5.17
CA ASP A 190 -19.88 -6.55 -5.87
C ASP A 190 -19.35 -7.00 -7.24
N ASP A 191 -18.42 -6.24 -7.81
CA ASP A 191 -17.79 -6.55 -9.10
C ASP A 191 -16.72 -7.66 -9.01
N ILE A 192 -16.36 -8.12 -7.81
CA ILE A 192 -15.38 -9.18 -7.58
C ILE A 192 -15.94 -10.53 -8.03
N ASP A 193 -15.41 -11.04 -9.15
CA ASP A 193 -15.79 -12.31 -9.77
C ASP A 193 -14.61 -13.04 -10.45
N TYR A 194 -13.37 -12.72 -10.09
CA TYR A 194 -12.17 -13.19 -10.80
C TYR A 194 -11.55 -14.49 -10.27
N LEU A 195 -11.98 -15.01 -9.13
CA LEU A 195 -11.47 -16.27 -8.57
C LEU A 195 -12.21 -17.48 -9.16
N ASP A 196 -11.59 -18.64 -9.11
CA ASP A 196 -12.08 -19.87 -9.76
C ASP A 196 -13.42 -20.36 -9.19
N THR A 197 -13.66 -20.16 -7.90
CA THR A 197 -14.88 -20.63 -7.25
C THR A 197 -15.78 -19.51 -6.76
N ALA A 198 -17.09 -19.77 -6.74
CA ALA A 198 -18.07 -18.85 -6.17
C ALA A 198 -17.87 -18.61 -4.66
N GLN A 199 -17.27 -19.58 -3.96
CA GLN A 199 -16.97 -19.47 -2.54
C GLN A 199 -15.78 -18.55 -2.29
N GLU A 200 -14.69 -18.71 -3.04
CA GLU A 200 -13.52 -17.81 -2.94
C GLU A 200 -13.92 -16.37 -3.28
N ASN A 201 -14.68 -16.16 -4.36
CA ASN A 201 -15.20 -14.83 -4.67
C ASN A 201 -16.12 -14.26 -3.58
N LYS A 202 -16.85 -15.10 -2.84
CA LYS A 202 -17.69 -14.65 -1.71
C LYS A 202 -16.83 -14.16 -0.56
N GLU A 203 -15.80 -14.93 -0.19
CA GLU A 203 -14.85 -14.57 0.87
C GLU A 203 -14.07 -13.30 0.52
N GLU A 204 -13.70 -13.14 -0.76
CA GLU A 204 -13.02 -11.95 -1.25
C GLU A 204 -13.91 -10.69 -1.19
N ARG A 205 -15.20 -10.83 -1.55
CA ARG A 205 -16.19 -9.77 -1.36
C ARG A 205 -16.35 -9.40 0.11
N GLU A 206 -16.48 -10.39 0.98
CA GLU A 206 -16.60 -10.17 2.43
C GLU A 206 -15.41 -9.35 2.96
N GLN A 207 -14.19 -9.68 2.56
CA GLN A 207 -12.99 -8.92 2.92
C GLN A 207 -13.03 -7.48 2.37
N CYS A 208 -13.50 -7.28 1.13
CA CYS A 208 -13.66 -5.95 0.55
C CYS A 208 -14.64 -5.08 1.35
N TYR A 209 -15.83 -5.63 1.66
CA TYR A 209 -16.83 -4.98 2.50
C TYR A 209 -16.29 -4.65 3.89
N PHE A 210 -15.57 -5.59 4.51
CA PHE A 210 -14.97 -5.39 5.82
C PHE A 210 -13.89 -4.29 5.80
N SER A 211 -13.04 -4.29 4.78
CA SER A 211 -12.01 -3.26 4.58
C SER A 211 -12.64 -1.88 4.39
N PHE A 212 -13.68 -1.78 3.54
CA PHE A 212 -14.40 -0.54 3.28
C PHE A 212 -15.03 0.03 4.56
N MET A 213 -15.80 -0.77 5.29
CA MET A 213 -16.49 -0.31 6.50
C MET A 213 -15.51 0.00 7.65
N SER A 214 -14.40 -0.73 7.74
CA SER A 214 -13.32 -0.44 8.69
C SER A 214 -12.68 0.92 8.41
N ASN A 215 -12.43 1.26 7.14
CA ASN A 215 -11.93 2.57 6.75
C ASN A 215 -12.92 3.70 7.08
N LEU A 216 -14.23 3.51 6.80
CA LEU A 216 -15.26 4.48 7.20
C LEU A 216 -15.24 4.74 8.71
N TYR A 217 -15.20 3.69 9.52
CA TYR A 217 -15.12 3.82 10.97
C TYR A 217 -13.87 4.62 11.40
N GLN A 218 -12.73 4.32 10.80
CA GLN A 218 -11.44 4.95 11.12
C GLN A 218 -11.42 6.43 10.73
N TRP A 219 -12.06 6.81 9.63
CA TRP A 219 -12.24 8.21 9.23
C TRP A 219 -13.32 8.94 10.05
N GLY A 220 -13.95 8.27 11.03
CA GLY A 220 -15.00 8.86 11.85
C GLY A 220 -16.37 8.93 11.16
N LYS A 221 -16.53 8.27 10.01
CA LYS A 221 -17.76 8.16 9.20
C LYS A 221 -18.59 6.92 9.59
N SER A 222 -18.67 6.61 10.87
CA SER A 222 -19.38 5.40 11.36
C SER A 222 -20.88 5.41 11.02
N ASP A 223 -21.46 6.58 10.84
CA ASP A 223 -22.85 6.79 10.42
C ASP A 223 -23.11 6.45 8.95
N GLU A 224 -22.06 6.43 8.12
CA GLU A 224 -22.12 5.98 6.71
C GLU A 224 -22.09 4.45 6.58
N ILE A 225 -21.66 3.72 7.62
CA ILE A 225 -21.72 2.26 7.65
C ILE A 225 -23.19 1.83 7.68
N THR A 226 -23.67 1.15 6.64
CA THR A 226 -25.07 0.72 6.53
C THR A 226 -25.27 -0.71 7.05
N THR A 227 -26.52 -1.04 7.42
CA THR A 227 -26.85 -2.43 7.79
C THR A 227 -26.77 -3.37 6.59
N ASP A 228 -26.98 -2.84 5.39
CA ASP A 228 -26.84 -3.57 4.14
C ASP A 228 -25.38 -4.03 3.96
N MET A 229 -24.40 -3.13 4.11
CA MET A 229 -22.97 -3.49 4.11
C MET A 229 -22.64 -4.58 5.12
N CYS A 230 -23.15 -4.49 6.36
CA CYS A 230 -22.91 -5.52 7.38
C CYS A 230 -23.53 -6.88 7.00
N GLY A 231 -24.64 -6.88 6.27
CA GLY A 231 -25.32 -8.10 5.82
C GLY A 231 -24.57 -8.88 4.73
N HIS A 232 -23.53 -8.28 4.13
CA HIS A 232 -22.61 -8.99 3.23
C HIS A 232 -21.56 -9.82 3.96
N LEU A 233 -21.40 -9.64 5.28
CA LEU A 233 -20.37 -10.29 6.09
C LEU A 233 -20.87 -11.60 6.72
N ASP A 234 -19.93 -12.43 7.18
CA ASP A 234 -20.29 -13.57 8.01
C ASP A 234 -20.79 -13.13 9.39
N SER A 235 -21.32 -14.06 10.20
CA SER A 235 -21.91 -13.68 11.49
C SER A 235 -20.95 -13.04 12.51
N ALA A 236 -19.64 -13.35 12.44
CA ALA A 236 -18.67 -12.79 13.37
C ALA A 236 -18.30 -11.36 12.95
N ASP A 237 -18.10 -11.15 11.65
CA ASP A 237 -17.74 -9.86 11.06
C ASP A 237 -18.94 -8.92 10.94
N GLU A 238 -20.15 -9.45 10.76
CA GLU A 238 -21.42 -8.70 10.82
C GLU A 238 -21.58 -8.05 12.20
N ASN A 239 -21.34 -8.78 13.29
CA ASN A 239 -21.40 -8.21 14.64
C ASN A 239 -20.35 -7.13 14.85
N THR A 240 -19.14 -7.32 14.31
CA THR A 240 -18.09 -6.29 14.32
C THR A 240 -18.55 -5.05 13.58
N CYS A 241 -19.07 -5.20 12.36
CA CYS A 241 -19.61 -4.11 11.55
C CYS A 241 -20.72 -3.34 12.28
N LEU A 242 -21.67 -4.06 12.90
CA LEU A 242 -22.74 -3.46 13.69
C LEU A 242 -22.19 -2.70 14.92
N ALA A 243 -21.17 -3.23 15.60
CA ALA A 243 -20.49 -2.55 16.70
C ALA A 243 -19.83 -1.26 16.23
N LEU A 244 -19.11 -1.28 15.11
CA LEU A 244 -18.45 -0.09 14.53
C LEU A 244 -19.46 0.98 14.12
N LYS A 245 -20.54 0.57 13.44
CA LYS A 245 -21.67 1.44 13.09
C LYS A 245 -22.28 2.12 14.32
N ALA A 246 -22.57 1.35 15.37
CA ALA A 246 -23.19 1.86 16.60
C ALA A 246 -22.22 2.59 17.53
N ARG A 247 -20.91 2.43 17.30
CA ARG A 247 -19.83 2.80 18.23
C ARG A 247 -20.03 2.19 19.63
N ASP A 248 -20.56 0.97 19.67
CA ASP A 248 -20.92 0.28 20.91
C ASP A 248 -20.09 -1.00 21.08
N ILE A 249 -19.06 -0.89 21.92
CA ILE A 249 -18.17 -2.01 22.24
C ILE A 249 -18.90 -3.21 22.87
N SER A 250 -20.06 -3.00 23.52
CA SER A 250 -20.80 -4.11 24.13
C SER A 250 -21.33 -5.10 23.08
N MET A 251 -21.47 -4.66 21.83
CA MET A 251 -21.86 -5.49 20.70
C MET A 251 -20.75 -6.45 20.24
N CYS A 252 -19.49 -6.20 20.61
CA CYS A 252 -18.39 -7.11 20.32
C CYS A 252 -18.47 -8.43 21.12
N GLY A 253 -19.18 -8.43 22.26
CA GLY A 253 -19.13 -9.54 23.22
C GLY A 253 -17.68 -9.89 23.59
N ASP A 254 -17.32 -11.17 23.44
CA ASP A 254 -15.97 -11.68 23.70
C ASP A 254 -15.10 -11.79 22.42
N ASN A 255 -15.53 -11.22 21.28
CA ASN A 255 -14.76 -11.30 20.03
C ASN A 255 -13.52 -10.40 20.11
N PRO A 256 -12.30 -10.96 20.22
CA PRO A 256 -11.09 -10.15 20.38
C PRO A 256 -10.81 -9.27 19.16
N ASN A 257 -11.15 -9.72 17.95
CA ASN A 257 -10.94 -8.96 16.72
C ASN A 257 -11.86 -7.73 16.64
N CYS A 258 -13.06 -7.80 17.20
CA CYS A 258 -13.95 -6.63 17.29
C CYS A 258 -13.42 -5.64 18.34
N LEU A 259 -12.93 -6.14 19.47
CA LEU A 259 -12.46 -5.32 20.58
C LEU A 259 -11.22 -4.47 20.21
N THR A 260 -10.39 -4.88 19.22
CA THR A 260 -9.24 -4.09 18.78
C THR A 260 -9.62 -2.73 18.21
N PHE A 261 -10.83 -2.58 17.66
CA PHE A 261 -11.35 -1.34 17.09
C PHE A 261 -11.77 -0.28 18.13
N PHE A 262 -11.77 -0.65 19.41
CA PHE A 262 -12.19 0.21 20.51
C PHE A 262 -11.03 0.45 21.47
N GLU A 263 -11.15 1.45 22.33
CA GLU A 263 -10.11 1.71 23.33
C GLU A 263 -9.97 0.53 24.32
N GLN A 264 -8.74 0.00 24.43
CA GLN A 264 -8.32 -1.13 25.26
C GLN A 264 -6.96 -0.81 25.93
N PRO A 265 -6.64 -1.38 27.09
CA PRO A 265 -5.29 -1.27 27.64
C PRO A 265 -4.27 -1.95 26.72
N LEU A 266 -3.02 -1.47 26.67
CA LEU A 266 -1.97 -2.10 25.85
C LEU A 266 -1.72 -3.57 26.18
N SER A 267 -1.93 -3.96 27.45
CA SER A 267 -1.83 -5.35 27.90
C SER A 267 -2.83 -6.28 27.21
N PHE A 268 -3.89 -5.75 26.60
CA PHE A 268 -4.80 -6.53 25.74
C PHE A 268 -4.04 -7.21 24.58
N CYS A 269 -3.00 -6.56 24.05
CA CYS A 269 -2.23 -7.11 22.95
C CYS A 269 -1.23 -8.21 23.36
N ASP A 270 -1.01 -8.43 24.65
CA ASP A 270 -0.05 -9.45 25.11
C ASP A 270 -0.54 -10.87 24.83
N ASP A 271 -1.85 -11.08 24.88
CA ASP A 271 -2.50 -12.37 24.62
C ASP A 271 -3.06 -12.48 23.19
N PHE A 272 -2.86 -11.46 22.35
CA PHE A 272 -3.41 -11.42 21.00
C PHE A 272 -2.54 -12.22 20.02
N PRO A 273 -3.10 -13.13 19.20
CA PRO A 273 -2.31 -13.97 18.29
C PRO A 273 -1.38 -13.19 17.37
N ASN A 274 -1.81 -12.01 16.92
CA ASN A 274 -0.99 -11.06 16.17
C ASN A 274 -0.77 -9.78 16.98
N LYS A 275 0.17 -9.86 17.94
CA LYS A 275 0.53 -8.74 18.83
C LYS A 275 0.90 -7.47 18.06
N VAL A 276 1.64 -7.59 16.95
CA VAL A 276 2.04 -6.44 16.12
C VAL A 276 0.82 -5.74 15.54
N SER A 277 -0.11 -6.49 14.93
CA SER A 277 -1.35 -5.92 14.40
C SER A 277 -2.17 -5.24 15.49
N CYS A 278 -2.32 -5.89 16.64
CA CYS A 278 -3.00 -5.31 17.78
C CYS A 278 -2.37 -3.98 18.20
N ILE A 279 -1.04 -3.91 18.33
CA ILE A 279 -0.34 -2.67 18.72
C ILE A 279 -0.57 -1.54 17.70
N LYS A 280 -0.55 -1.85 16.40
CA LYS A 280 -0.88 -0.88 15.33
C LYS A 280 -2.29 -0.33 15.49
N ASP A 281 -3.27 -1.20 15.70
CA ASP A 281 -4.66 -0.82 15.97
C ASP A 281 -4.75 0.03 17.25
N ARG A 282 -4.03 -0.34 18.32
CA ARG A 282 -3.99 0.46 19.55
C ARG A 282 -3.48 1.87 19.29
N ALA A 283 -2.35 2.02 18.60
CA ALA A 283 -1.78 3.32 18.25
C ALA A 283 -2.80 4.18 17.50
N LYS A 284 -3.50 3.57 16.54
CA LYS A 284 -4.53 4.18 15.72
C LYS A 284 -5.73 4.66 16.54
N TYR A 285 -6.39 3.76 17.27
CA TYR A 285 -7.65 4.08 17.96
C TYR A 285 -7.45 4.90 19.23
N SER A 286 -6.31 4.77 19.92
CA SER A 286 -5.99 5.65 21.05
C SER A 286 -5.42 7.00 20.61
N LYS A 287 -5.19 7.21 19.31
CA LYS A 287 -4.54 8.41 18.74
C LYS A 287 -3.24 8.73 19.46
N ASN A 288 -2.40 7.71 19.65
CA ASN A 288 -1.11 7.84 20.31
C ASN A 288 -0.01 7.13 19.52
N ILE A 289 0.74 7.91 18.74
CA ILE A 289 1.86 7.42 17.94
C ILE A 289 3.00 6.82 18.78
N SER A 290 3.16 7.21 20.04
CA SER A 290 4.24 6.68 20.89
C SER A 290 4.08 5.17 21.14
N ILE A 291 2.88 4.61 20.90
CA ILE A 291 2.64 3.18 20.96
C ILE A 291 3.45 2.44 19.87
N CYS A 292 3.65 3.06 18.70
CA CYS A 292 4.46 2.48 17.63
C CYS A 292 5.94 2.32 18.00
N GLU A 293 6.45 3.10 18.98
CA GLU A 293 7.83 2.99 19.47
C GLU A 293 8.12 1.68 20.19
N SER A 294 7.07 0.94 20.60
CA SER A 294 7.21 -0.39 21.19
C SER A 294 7.50 -1.50 20.18
N LEU A 295 7.39 -1.21 18.87
CA LEU A 295 7.65 -2.14 17.78
C LEU A 295 9.09 -2.00 17.29
N SER A 296 9.68 -3.11 16.84
CA SER A 296 10.94 -3.10 16.10
C SER A 296 10.69 -2.80 14.62
N GLN A 297 11.75 -2.47 13.88
CA GLN A 297 11.68 -2.47 12.42
C GLN A 297 11.49 -3.91 11.89
N PRO A 298 10.76 -4.10 10.78
CA PRO A 298 10.14 -3.07 9.94
C PRO A 298 8.68 -2.72 10.32
N ASP A 299 8.18 -3.27 11.44
CA ASP A 299 6.79 -3.10 11.89
C ASP A 299 6.48 -1.70 12.43
N ARG A 300 7.48 -1.07 13.05
CA ARG A 300 7.39 0.32 13.51
C ARG A 300 7.05 1.26 12.38
N ASP A 301 7.75 1.16 11.25
CA ASP A 301 7.50 1.97 10.06
C ASP A 301 6.08 1.81 9.53
N VAL A 302 5.56 0.59 9.49
CA VAL A 302 4.16 0.32 9.10
C VAL A 302 3.18 0.96 10.10
N CYS A 303 3.47 0.88 11.39
CA CYS A 303 2.63 1.51 12.43
C CYS A 303 2.59 3.04 12.29
N VAL A 304 3.76 3.67 12.11
CA VAL A 304 3.90 5.12 11.90
C VAL A 304 3.19 5.55 10.62
N GLY A 305 3.34 4.78 9.55
CA GLY A 305 2.67 5.03 8.27
C GLY A 305 1.14 5.02 8.39
N VAL A 306 0.56 3.97 8.97
CA VAL A 306 -0.89 3.90 9.22
C VAL A 306 -1.37 5.06 10.10
N TYR A 307 -0.55 5.49 11.06
CA TYR A 307 -0.87 6.64 11.91
C TYR A 307 -0.88 7.95 11.12
N CYS A 308 0.14 8.19 10.28
CA CYS A 308 0.25 9.42 9.50
C CYS A 308 -0.81 9.53 8.39
N THR A 309 -1.28 8.40 7.85
CA THR A 309 -2.26 8.42 6.74
C THR A 309 -3.72 8.46 7.17
N HIS A 310 -4.04 8.03 8.39
CA HIS A 310 -5.43 7.90 8.85
C HIS A 310 -5.78 8.68 10.12
N ILE A 311 -4.79 9.11 10.92
CA ILE A 311 -5.03 9.74 12.23
C ILE A 311 -4.51 11.17 12.27
N GLU A 312 -3.22 11.35 12.04
CA GLU A 312 -2.57 12.65 12.01
C GLU A 312 -2.07 12.88 10.59
N LEU A 313 -2.93 13.48 9.76
CA LEU A 313 -2.72 13.72 8.31
C LEU A 313 -1.57 14.72 8.06
N ASP A 314 -0.37 14.38 8.50
CA ASP A 314 0.82 15.20 8.52
C ASP A 314 2.00 14.44 7.91
N ALA A 315 2.53 15.00 6.83
CA ALA A 315 3.69 14.48 6.12
C ALA A 315 4.92 14.35 7.03
N ASN A 316 5.08 15.25 8.01
CA ASN A 316 6.22 15.22 8.94
C ASN A 316 6.19 13.99 9.85
N VAL A 317 5.03 13.36 10.02
CA VAL A 317 4.92 12.09 10.73
C VAL A 317 5.41 10.95 9.83
N CYS A 318 5.01 10.94 8.55
CA CYS A 318 5.51 9.96 7.59
C CYS A 318 7.04 10.10 7.36
N ASP A 319 7.60 11.31 7.53
CA ASP A 319 9.04 11.56 7.45
C ASP A 319 9.86 10.80 8.53
N LYS A 320 9.21 10.24 9.56
CA LYS A 320 9.84 9.39 10.60
C LYS A 320 10.01 7.92 10.20
N ILE A 321 9.47 7.53 9.05
CA ILE A 321 9.60 6.19 8.47
C ILE A 321 11.00 6.06 7.88
N GLU A 322 11.73 5.05 8.33
CA GLU A 322 13.14 4.84 7.95
C GLU A 322 13.24 4.22 6.55
N ASP A 323 12.41 3.23 6.27
CA ASP A 323 12.29 2.60 4.96
C ASP A 323 11.74 3.60 3.92
N VAL A 324 12.59 3.95 2.95
CA VAL A 324 12.27 4.95 1.92
C VAL A 324 11.10 4.51 1.05
N LYS A 325 11.05 3.24 0.67
CA LYS A 325 10.00 2.69 -0.18
C LYS A 325 8.66 2.76 0.54
N LYS A 326 8.60 2.31 1.79
CA LYS A 326 7.39 2.43 2.61
C LYS A 326 6.98 3.88 2.81
N ARG A 327 7.93 4.78 3.06
CA ARG A 327 7.63 6.20 3.22
C ARG A 327 6.96 6.78 1.98
N GLN A 328 7.43 6.42 0.79
CA GLN A 328 6.82 6.83 -0.48
C GLN A 328 5.41 6.26 -0.64
N GLU A 329 5.20 4.98 -0.34
CA GLU A 329 3.88 4.34 -0.34
C GLU A 329 2.90 5.08 0.60
N PHE A 330 3.34 5.42 1.81
CA PHE A 330 2.51 6.19 2.75
C PHE A 330 2.28 7.64 2.32
N TYR A 331 3.14 8.26 1.52
CA TYR A 331 2.82 9.55 0.90
C TYR A 331 1.69 9.44 -0.11
N VAL A 332 1.65 8.38 -0.93
CA VAL A 332 0.53 8.14 -1.87
C VAL A 332 -0.78 8.01 -1.10
N GLU A 333 -0.77 7.21 -0.03
CA GLU A 333 -1.94 7.00 0.81
C GLU A 333 -2.38 8.28 1.53
N LEU A 334 -1.44 9.05 2.09
CA LEU A 334 -1.76 10.33 2.74
C LEU A 334 -2.33 11.35 1.74
N ALA A 335 -1.75 11.43 0.54
CA ALA A 335 -2.25 12.29 -0.53
C ALA A 335 -3.71 11.96 -0.86
N ARG A 336 -4.02 10.66 -0.94
CA ARG A 336 -5.38 10.17 -1.20
C ARG A 336 -6.33 10.52 -0.07
N THR A 337 -5.95 10.27 1.19
CA THR A 337 -6.79 10.65 2.33
C THR A 337 -7.09 12.15 2.32
N LEU A 338 -6.09 13.00 2.07
CA LEU A 338 -6.28 14.45 1.99
C LEU A 338 -7.17 14.91 0.83
N LYS A 339 -7.28 14.14 -0.26
CA LYS A 339 -8.19 14.44 -1.37
C LYS A 339 -9.66 14.37 -0.93
N ASN A 340 -9.97 13.47 0.01
CA ASN A 340 -11.33 13.13 0.43
C ASN A 340 -11.78 13.88 1.71
N TRP A 341 -10.92 14.73 2.29
CA TRP A 341 -11.17 15.49 3.53
C TRP A 341 -11.47 16.96 3.26
#